data_AF-A0A2G5XE42-F1
#
_entry.id   AF-A0A2G5XE42-F1
#
_cell.length_a   1.000
_cell.length_b   1.000
_cell.length_c   1.000
_cell.angle_alpha   90.00
_cell.angle_beta   90.00
_cell.angle_gamma   90.00
#
_symmetry.space_group_name_H-M   'P 1'
#
loop_
_entity.id
_entity.type
_entity.pdbx_description
1 polymer ?
#
loop_
_entity_poly.entity_id
_entity_poly.type
_entity_poly.pdbx_seq_one_letter_code
_entity_poly.pdbx_strand_id
1 'polypeptide(L)'
;MNKRHIKILWFVTSLIPAPFFFHFYEYGQYVKREEATYLLLACIVFIIITGILSSTVKIRHVLLINIITAVISLVLAMNFINEDGGWFKPFGRDIVILLTAILFFIGQVLVRMIAKPIFIREKKRHA
;
A
#
# COMPACT_ATOMS: atom_id res chain seq x y z
N MET A 1 -0.68 -9.73 -21.85
CA MET A 1 0.51 -9.81 -20.97
C MET A 1 0.60 -11.20 -20.35
N ASN A 2 1.75 -11.89 -20.44
CA ASN A 2 1.92 -13.22 -19.83
C ASN A 2 1.81 -13.13 -18.29
N LYS A 3 1.15 -14.11 -17.64
CA LYS A 3 0.96 -14.20 -16.18
C LYS A 3 2.24 -13.99 -15.37
N ARG A 4 3.39 -14.41 -15.90
CA ARG A 4 4.70 -14.16 -15.25
C ARG A 4 4.98 -12.66 -15.09
N HIS A 5 4.73 -11.86 -16.12
CA HIS A 5 4.95 -10.41 -16.09
C HIS A 5 3.99 -9.71 -15.12
N ILE A 6 2.72 -10.12 -15.06
CA ILE A 6 1.76 -9.57 -14.09
C ILE A 6 2.23 -9.82 -12.65
N LYS A 7 2.74 -11.02 -12.36
CA LYS A 7 3.26 -11.35 -11.02
C LYS A 7 4.51 -10.55 -10.66
N ILE A 8 5.42 -10.34 -11.62
CA ILE A 8 6.62 -9.51 -11.42
C ILE A 8 6.19 -8.05 -11.18
N LEU A 9 5.29 -7.52 -12.01
CA LEU A 9 4.77 -6.16 -11.85
C LEU A 9 4.08 -5.99 -10.49
N TRP A 10 3.25 -6.96 -10.08
CA TRP A 10 2.64 -6.98 -8.76
C TRP A 10 3.70 -6.95 -7.64
N PHE A 11 4.73 -7.79 -7.75
CA PHE A 11 5.79 -7.88 -6.73
C PHE A 11 6.55 -6.55 -6.59
N VAL A 12 7.00 -5.97 -7.71
CA VAL A 12 7.73 -4.69 -7.71
C VAL A 12 6.87 -3.57 -7.15
N THR A 13 5.62 -3.46 -7.59
CA THR A 13 4.70 -2.39 -7.13
C THR A 13 4.28 -2.55 -5.67
N SER A 14 4.06 -3.79 -5.22
CA SER A 14 3.62 -4.06 -3.84
C SER A 14 4.76 -4.02 -2.82
N LEU A 15 6.02 -3.97 -3.27
CA LEU A 15 7.19 -3.71 -2.41
C LEU A 15 7.40 -2.22 -2.12
N ILE A 16 6.66 -1.32 -2.76
CA ILE A 16 6.69 0.11 -2.43
C ILE A 16 6.17 0.28 -0.99
N PRO A 17 6.96 0.86 -0.07
CA PRO A 17 6.54 1.10 1.31
C PRO A 17 5.56 2.28 1.38
N ALA A 18 4.36 2.08 0.82
CA ALA A 18 3.34 3.12 0.69
C ALA A 18 2.92 3.74 2.03
N PRO A 19 2.80 3.01 3.16
CA PRO A 19 2.52 3.61 4.46
C PRO A 19 3.59 4.62 4.90
N PHE A 20 4.87 4.32 4.65
CA PHE A 20 5.94 5.28 4.89
C PHE A 20 5.81 6.50 3.98
N PHE A 21 5.65 6.31 2.67
CA PHE A 21 5.54 7.45 1.75
C PHE A 21 4.33 8.34 2.04
N PHE A 22 3.22 7.75 2.50
CA PHE A 22 2.05 8.50 2.95
C PHE A 22 2.43 9.47 4.07
N HIS A 23 2.97 8.94 5.17
CA HIS A 23 3.31 9.77 6.33
C HIS A 23 4.52 10.66 6.11
N PHE A 24 5.48 10.25 5.28
CA PHE A 24 6.64 11.06 4.95
C PHE A 24 6.23 12.32 4.19
N TYR A 25 5.35 12.18 3.19
CA TYR A 25 4.81 13.32 2.46
C TYR A 25 3.90 14.17 3.34
N GLU A 26 2.96 13.55 4.05
CA GLU A 26 2.02 14.23 4.95
C GLU A 26 2.76 15.05 6.02
N TYR A 27 3.72 14.44 6.71
CA TYR A 27 4.53 15.11 7.72
C TYR A 27 5.39 16.22 7.12
N GLY A 28 5.98 15.99 5.93
CA GLY A 28 6.77 17.01 5.23
C GLY A 28 5.94 18.25 4.90
N GLN A 29 4.68 18.08 4.51
CA GLN A 29 3.76 19.19 4.26
C GLN A 29 3.31 19.87 5.55
N TYR A 30 3.05 19.10 6.61
CA TYR A 30 2.78 19.64 7.95
C TYR A 30 3.92 20.57 8.42
N VAL A 31 5.19 20.15 8.28
CA VAL A 31 6.35 20.97 8.66
C VAL A 31 6.42 22.27 7.86
N LYS A 32 6.02 22.24 6.59
CA LYS A 32 5.93 23.43 5.73
C LYS A 32 4.69 24.28 5.95
N ARG A 33 3.75 23.82 6.79
CA ARG A 33 2.40 24.40 6.98
C ARG A 33 1.61 24.44 5.66
N GLU A 34 1.76 23.40 4.85
CA GLU A 34 1.05 23.19 3.59
C GLU A 34 0.09 22.00 3.69
N GLU A 35 -0.91 22.00 2.80
CA GLU A 35 -1.86 20.89 2.68
C GLU A 35 -1.28 19.75 1.81
N ALA A 36 -1.49 18.50 2.24
CA ALA A 36 -1.08 17.30 1.51
C ALA A 36 -2.00 16.98 0.32
N THR A 37 -2.09 17.92 -0.62
CA THR A 37 -2.99 17.83 -1.77
C THR A 37 -2.71 16.58 -2.61
N TYR A 38 -3.77 15.91 -3.07
CA TYR A 38 -3.75 14.64 -3.83
C TYR A 38 -3.25 13.39 -3.10
N LEU A 39 -2.85 13.48 -1.83
CA LEU A 39 -2.34 12.33 -1.09
C LEU A 39 -3.37 11.18 -1.04
N LEU A 40 -4.62 11.50 -0.69
CA LEU A 40 -5.71 10.52 -0.67
C LEU A 40 -5.94 9.88 -2.04
N LEU A 41 -5.93 10.69 -3.12
CA LEU A 41 -6.11 10.20 -4.48
C LEU A 41 -4.98 9.23 -4.87
N ALA A 42 -3.74 9.58 -4.57
CA ALA A 42 -2.59 8.72 -4.83
C ALA A 42 -2.70 7.38 -4.10
N CYS A 43 -3.17 7.39 -2.84
CA CYS A 43 -3.40 6.17 -2.06
C CYS A 43 -4.48 5.28 -2.68
N ILE A 44 -5.62 5.87 -3.07
CA ILE A 44 -6.72 5.14 -3.72
C ILE A 44 -6.23 4.49 -5.01
N VAL A 45 -5.52 5.24 -5.86
CA VAL A 45 -4.95 4.73 -7.11
C VAL A 45 -3.98 3.58 -6.85
N PHE A 46 -3.09 3.73 -5.87
CA PHE A 46 -2.14 2.68 -5.50
C PHE A 46 -2.83 1.40 -5.00
N ILE A 47 -3.84 1.54 -4.14
CA ILE A 47 -4.64 0.42 -3.63
C ILE A 47 -5.36 -0.30 -4.78
N ILE A 48 -5.94 0.46 -5.72
CA ILE A 48 -6.62 -0.11 -6.89
C ILE A 48 -5.63 -0.91 -7.74
N ILE A 49 -4.50 -0.32 -8.11
CA ILE A 49 -3.49 -0.96 -8.96
C ILE A 49 -2.97 -2.24 -8.31
N THR A 50 -2.52 -2.15 -7.05
CA THR A 50 -1.94 -3.29 -6.34
C THR A 50 -2.98 -4.37 -6.02
N GLY A 51 -4.24 -3.98 -5.78
CA GLY A 51 -5.36 -4.88 -5.58
C GLY A 51 -5.68 -5.70 -6.83
N ILE A 52 -5.84 -5.02 -7.97
CA ILE A 52 -6.07 -5.64 -9.29
C ILE A 52 -4.95 -6.62 -9.62
N LEU A 53 -3.70 -6.16 -9.57
CA LEU A 53 -2.51 -6.97 -9.90
C LEU A 53 -2.40 -8.21 -9.01
N SER A 54 -2.79 -8.11 -7.74
CA SER A 54 -2.72 -9.23 -6.81
C SER A 54 -3.63 -10.40 -7.22
N SER A 55 -4.68 -10.18 -8.02
CA SER A 55 -5.67 -11.20 -8.41
C SER A 55 -5.06 -12.47 -9.02
N THR A 56 -3.85 -12.38 -9.58
CA THR A 56 -3.11 -13.49 -10.20
C THR A 56 -2.15 -14.23 -9.25
N VAL A 57 -2.03 -13.78 -8.00
CA VAL A 57 -1.08 -14.25 -6.98
C VAL A 57 -1.83 -14.95 -5.84
N LYS A 58 -1.23 -15.92 -5.14
CA LYS A 58 -1.88 -16.56 -3.97
C LYS A 58 -1.93 -15.58 -2.79
N ILE A 59 -3.03 -15.56 -2.04
CA ILE A 59 -3.27 -14.61 -0.93
C ILE A 59 -2.16 -14.63 0.13
N ARG A 60 -1.57 -15.80 0.42
CA ARG A 60 -0.44 -15.92 1.36
C ARG A 60 0.77 -15.04 0.99
N HIS A 61 1.05 -14.85 -0.31
CA HIS A 61 2.14 -13.97 -0.73
C HIS A 61 1.75 -12.50 -0.63
N VAL A 62 0.46 -12.17 -0.79
CA VAL A 62 -0.04 -10.81 -0.57
C VAL A 62 0.13 -10.43 0.89
N LEU A 63 -0.28 -11.32 1.80
CA LEU A 63 -0.07 -11.13 3.23
C LEU A 63 1.41 -10.96 3.57
N LEU A 64 2.28 -11.85 3.07
CA LEU A 64 3.72 -11.79 3.31
C LEU A 64 4.33 -10.47 2.82
N ILE A 65 3.98 -10.03 1.61
CA ILE A 65 4.52 -8.78 1.05
C ILE A 65 4.05 -7.57 1.85
N ASN A 66 2.79 -7.53 2.29
CA ASN A 66 2.29 -6.44 3.13
C ASN A 66 2.97 -6.39 4.50
N ILE A 67 3.29 -7.55 5.09
CA ILE A 67 4.09 -7.60 6.33
C ILE A 67 5.50 -7.04 6.08
N ILE A 68 6.15 -7.46 4.99
CA ILE A 68 7.48 -6.96 4.61
C ILE A 68 7.44 -5.44 4.40
N THR A 69 6.47 -4.91 3.65
CA THR A 69 6.36 -3.46 3.43
C THR A 69 5.98 -2.69 4.69
N ALA A 70 5.20 -3.27 5.61
CA ALA A 70 4.95 -2.65 6.91
C ALA A 70 6.24 -2.51 7.73
N VAL A 71 7.06 -3.57 7.79
CA VAL A 71 8.38 -3.53 8.47
C VAL A 71 9.32 -2.53 7.81
N ILE A 72 9.43 -2.54 6.47
CA ILE A 72 10.24 -1.56 5.74
C ILE A 72 9.74 -0.15 6.02
N SER A 73 8.43 0.06 6.04
CA SER A 73 7.84 1.39 6.31
C SER A 73 8.19 1.90 7.70
N LEU A 74 8.16 1.03 8.71
CA LEU A 74 8.58 1.37 10.07
C LEU A 74 10.06 1.76 10.13
N VAL A 75 10.93 0.92 9.55
CA VAL A 75 12.38 1.19 9.52
C VAL A 75 12.65 2.52 8.83
N LEU A 76 12.03 2.79 7.70
CA LEU A 76 12.19 4.07 7.01
C LEU A 76 11.69 5.24 7.86
N ALA A 77 10.52 5.13 8.49
CA ALA A 77 9.98 6.19 9.31
C ALA A 77 10.85 6.52 10.54
N MET A 78 11.43 5.51 11.18
CA MET A 78 12.38 5.68 12.28
C MET A 78 13.60 6.52 11.89
N ASN A 79 14.00 6.47 10.62
CA ASN A 79 15.19 7.17 10.12
C ASN A 79 14.88 8.52 9.46
N PHE A 80 13.68 8.71 8.91
CA PHE A 80 13.36 9.86 8.04
C PHE A 80 12.22 10.75 8.53
N ILE A 81 11.45 10.35 9.55
CA ILE A 81 10.34 11.14 10.09
C ILE A 81 10.62 11.43 11.56
N ASN A 82 10.63 12.71 11.93
CA ASN A 82 10.90 13.10 13.32
C ASN A 82 9.73 12.72 14.24
N GLU A 83 10.08 12.28 15.44
CA GLU A 83 9.12 12.09 16.53
C GLU A 83 9.07 13.36 17.38
N ASP A 84 8.40 14.39 16.85
CA ASP A 84 8.32 15.72 17.46
C ASP A 84 7.28 15.82 18.60
N GLY A 85 6.60 14.71 18.93
CA GLY A 85 5.57 14.66 19.96
C GLY A 85 4.32 15.49 19.63
N GLY A 86 4.16 15.95 18.40
CA GLY A 86 3.05 16.77 17.93
C GLY A 86 2.17 16.02 16.95
N TRP A 87 2.64 15.85 15.71
CA TRP A 87 1.82 15.43 14.57
C TRP A 87 1.14 14.07 14.77
N PHE A 88 1.87 13.10 15.31
CA PHE A 88 1.39 11.72 15.43
C PHE A 88 0.61 11.43 16.72
N LYS A 89 0.26 12.45 17.52
CA LYS A 89 -0.53 12.23 18.74
C LYS A 89 -1.98 11.83 18.40
N PRO A 90 -2.62 11.03 19.27
CA PRO A 90 -2.13 10.53 20.56
C PRO A 90 -1.29 9.23 20.48
N PHE A 91 -1.21 8.58 19.31
CA PHE A 91 -0.71 7.21 19.20
C PHE A 91 0.80 7.09 18.97
N GLY A 92 1.45 8.12 18.45
CA GLY A 92 2.86 8.08 18.06
C GLY A 92 3.07 7.57 16.63
N ARG A 93 4.22 7.91 16.06
CA ARG A 93 4.53 7.72 14.63
C ARG A 93 4.40 6.26 14.21
N ASP A 94 5.00 5.36 14.98
CA ASP A 94 5.13 3.95 14.61
C ASP A 94 3.76 3.24 14.60
N ILE A 95 2.91 3.54 15.59
CA ILE A 95 1.54 2.98 15.66
C ILE A 95 0.72 3.48 14.48
N VAL A 96 0.78 4.78 14.17
CA VAL A 96 0.00 5.36 13.06
C VAL A 96 0.42 4.74 11.72
N ILE A 97 1.72 4.52 11.50
CA ILE A 97 2.22 3.84 10.28
C ILE A 97 1.70 2.41 10.17
N LEU A 98 1.68 1.67 11.27
CA LEU A 98 1.12 0.31 11.29
C LEU A 98 -0.37 0.30 10.98
N LEU A 99 -1.14 1.24 11.56
CA LEU A 99 -2.56 1.40 11.24
C LEU A 99 -2.77 1.70 9.76
N THR A 100 -1.97 2.59 9.18
CA THR A 100 -2.00 2.89 7.75
C THR A 100 -1.65 1.66 6.91
N ALA A 101 -0.64 0.88 7.30
CA ALA A 101 -0.31 -0.38 6.61
C ALA A 101 -1.47 -1.38 6.61
N ILE A 102 -2.21 -1.48 7.71
CA ILE A 102 -3.42 -2.31 7.82
C ILE A 102 -4.51 -1.79 6.86
N LEU A 103 -4.74 -0.48 6.79
CA LEU A 103 -5.73 0.10 5.87
C LEU A 103 -5.38 -0.15 4.40
N PHE A 104 -4.11 0.00 4.02
CA PHE A 104 -3.64 -0.33 2.68
C PHE A 104 -3.86 -1.81 2.34
N PHE A 105 -3.55 -2.71 3.28
CA PHE A 105 -3.78 -4.15 3.11
C PHE A 105 -5.26 -4.47 2.93
N ILE A 106 -6.13 -3.93 3.80
CA ILE A 106 -7.59 -4.12 3.71
C ILE A 106 -8.10 -3.62 2.36
N GLY A 107 -7.72 -2.40 1.96
CA GLY A 107 -8.09 -1.83 0.66
C GLY A 107 -7.65 -2.72 -0.50
N GLN A 108 -6.40 -3.21 -0.47
CA GLN A 108 -5.87 -4.11 -1.50
C GLN A 108 -6.69 -5.41 -1.60
N VAL A 109 -7.05 -6.00 -0.46
CA VAL A 109 -7.86 -7.23 -0.39
C VAL A 109 -9.28 -6.99 -0.93
N LEU A 110 -9.92 -5.87 -0.59
CA LEU A 110 -11.25 -5.52 -1.09
C LEU A 110 -11.26 -5.38 -2.61
N VAL A 111 -10.32 -4.62 -3.17
CA VAL A 111 -10.18 -4.47 -4.63
C VAL A 111 -9.92 -5.82 -5.30
N ARG A 112 -9.04 -6.64 -4.73
CA ARG A 112 -8.75 -7.99 -5.22
C ARG A 112 -10.00 -8.87 -5.27
N MET A 113 -10.86 -8.80 -4.25
CA MET A 113 -12.10 -9.59 -4.20
C MET A 113 -13.04 -9.24 -5.37
N ILE A 114 -13.08 -7.97 -5.75
CA ILE A 114 -13.88 -7.47 -6.88
C ILE A 114 -13.23 -7.84 -8.22
N ALA A 115 -11.90 -7.70 -8.34
CA ALA A 115 -11.19 -7.90 -9.60
C ALA A 115 -11.02 -9.38 -9.98
N LYS A 116 -10.79 -10.27 -9.01
CA LYS A 116 -10.46 -11.68 -9.25
C LYS A 116 -11.53 -12.46 -10.05
N PRO A 117 -12.85 -12.31 -9.79
CA PRO A 117 -13.89 -12.96 -10.60
C PRO A 117 -13.85 -12.57 -12.08
N ILE A 118 -13.54 -11.31 -12.39
CA ILE A 118 -13.48 -10.77 -13.76
C ILE A 118 -12.39 -11.49 -14.55
N PHE A 119 -11.18 -11.59 -13.97
CA PHE A 119 -10.06 -12.31 -14.57
C PHE A 119 -10.32 -13.81 -14.77
N ILE A 120 -11.06 -14.45 -13.84
CA ILE A 120 -11.43 -15.87 -13.98
C ILE A 120 -12.42 -16.05 -15.14
N ARG A 121 -13.40 -15.14 -15.28
CA ARG A 121 -14.41 -15.18 -16.33
C ARG A 121 -13.81 -14.97 -17.71
N GLU A 122 -12.92 -14.01 -17.89
CA GLU A 122 -12.22 -13.79 -19.16
C GLU A 122 -11.40 -15.01 -19.58
N LYS A 123 -10.69 -15.65 -18.63
CA LYS A 123 -9.93 -16.87 -18.93
C LYS A 123 -10.81 -18.00 -19.48
N LYS A 124 -12.05 -18.15 -19.00
CA LYS A 124 -13.00 -19.17 -19.49
C LYS A 124 -13.58 -18.85 -20.87
N ARG A 125 -13.62 -17.58 -21.29
CA ARG A 125 -14.12 -17.19 -22.62
C ARG A 125 -13.13 -17.45 -23.76
N HIS A 126 -11.84 -17.55 -23.43
CA HIS A 126 -10.74 -17.70 -24.40
C HIS A 126 -10.04 -19.07 -24.31
N ALA A 127 -10.65 -20.04 -23.64
CA ALA A 127 -10.20 -21.43 -23.55
C ALA A 127 -11.20 -22.33 -24.27
#